data_AF-A0A1C0YMJ1-F1
#
_entry.id   AF-A0A1C0YMJ1-F1
#
_cell.length_a   1.000
_cell.length_b   1.000
_cell.length_c   1.000
_cell.angle_alpha   90.00
_cell.angle_beta   90.00
_cell.angle_gamma   90.00
#
_symmetry.space_group_name_H-M   'P 1'
#
loop_
_entity.id
_entity.type
_entity.pdbx_description
1 polymer ?
#
loop_
_entity_poly.entity_id
_entity_poly.type
_entity_poly.pdbx_seq_one_letter_code
_entity_poly.pdbx_strand_id
1 'polypeptide(L)'
;MRFLQLLPFICLLFLGACTAQEREPLQVQRQTLQADEVITVQAAKTIDVATLNDQRVFVTNKDGERVTGQVTISGQVITIMPPEHGYTAGDYTITITEALLATDGTAAIPNGHEQLVTVPVRYTIEREQNGEVVQIGQYATLAQAEADMTPDSVLYDGNTAIRIPDGQGLLITAAEGTTTLYRNYENGVFQDAATYVSSNAELRLIQRGEQAIKVSLANEQFYIEHGAHTYVPFYTERTHYSVDKGQLYFHVMNYEIGNLSTFALGKAPSFMAPGSKYYSEDGYTFYDARNEFVGHYAPYFQFLSLRSTTHYTAEELDRYIVSMLQEREQQGGQYENAATTSKLLGLGTVLKEIEQTYHVNALLILALAQHESDYGMSNHAQTHQNLFGLYVYDSNPANKTFASVQANVEELVTQFLNKNYIPPTAGYAHGPYFGNKVQGVNVRYASDQFWGVKAAGHAYRIDRALGGKEYERYALMQLADDVGRVHVRRDASEQQAAIYTIRPAAKQFVTAYREQSAPTWLSVISDSGRYTAGYIQKSAFEQ
;
A
#
# COMPACT_ATOMS: atom_id res chain seq x y z
N MET A 1 45.37 -16.60 38.63
CA MET A 1 46.60 -17.43 38.70
C MET A 1 46.30 -18.69 37.89
N ARG A 2 46.82 -18.88 36.65
CA ARG A 2 48.12 -19.55 36.33
C ARG A 2 48.21 -20.89 37.09
N PHE A 3 48.30 -22.10 36.50
CA PHE A 3 48.96 -22.68 35.32
C PHE A 3 48.19 -23.97 34.94
N LEU A 4 48.03 -24.39 33.68
CA LEU A 4 48.98 -24.93 32.67
C LEU A 4 49.55 -26.32 33.00
N GLN A 5 49.62 -27.16 31.95
CA GLN A 5 50.51 -28.32 31.71
C GLN A 5 50.00 -29.71 32.14
N LEU A 6 50.26 -30.82 31.43
CA LEU A 6 51.12 -31.13 30.29
C LEU A 6 50.66 -32.50 29.71
N LEU A 7 50.83 -32.71 28.40
CA LEU A 7 50.73 -34.03 27.72
C LEU A 7 51.77 -35.03 28.28
N PRO A 8 51.61 -36.33 27.97
CA PRO A 8 52.66 -36.94 27.17
C PRO A 8 52.19 -37.83 26.01
N PHE A 9 53.05 -37.79 24.99
CA PHE A 9 53.19 -38.62 23.80
C PHE A 9 53.29 -40.12 24.13
N ILE A 10 52.64 -40.97 23.32
CA ILE A 10 53.03 -42.37 23.11
C ILE A 10 53.12 -42.62 21.61
N CYS A 11 54.34 -42.93 21.16
CA CYS A 11 54.61 -43.54 19.86
C CYS A 11 54.17 -45.01 19.85
N LEU A 12 53.35 -45.39 18.87
CA LEU A 12 53.17 -46.80 18.50
C LEU A 12 53.29 -46.94 16.98
N LEU A 13 54.38 -47.57 16.56
CA LEU A 13 54.58 -48.11 15.22
C LEU A 13 53.75 -49.38 15.07
N PHE A 14 52.79 -49.39 14.15
CA PHE A 14 52.22 -50.63 13.60
C PHE A 14 52.29 -50.60 12.07
N LEU A 15 52.91 -51.64 11.54
CA LEU A 15 53.03 -51.96 10.12
C LEU A 15 51.67 -52.39 9.55
N GLY A 16 51.29 -51.75 8.44
CA GLY A 16 50.80 -52.41 7.23
C GLY A 16 49.52 -53.23 7.30
N ALA A 17 48.38 -52.58 7.06
CA ALA A 17 47.30 -53.16 6.27
C ALA A 17 46.75 -52.06 5.35
N CYS A 18 46.85 -52.28 4.04
CA CYS A 18 46.40 -51.37 3.01
C CYS A 18 44.87 -51.52 2.88
N THR A 19 44.11 -50.51 3.30
CA THR A 19 42.69 -50.35 2.94
C THR A 19 42.51 -48.95 2.41
N ALA A 20 41.99 -48.87 1.19
CA ALA A 20 41.77 -47.64 0.45
C ALA A 20 40.99 -46.62 1.29
N GLN A 21 41.65 -45.50 1.58
CA GLN A 21 41.02 -44.32 2.14
C GLN A 21 40.18 -43.70 1.01
N GLU A 22 38.86 -43.84 1.07
CA GLU A 22 37.93 -43.05 0.27
C GLU A 22 38.28 -41.58 0.51
N ARG A 23 38.85 -40.94 -0.52
CA ARG A 23 39.05 -39.50 -0.54
C ARG A 23 37.67 -38.89 -0.70
N GLU A 24 37.26 -38.08 0.27
CA GLU A 24 36.20 -37.11 0.02
C GLU A 24 36.56 -36.31 -1.25
N PRO A 25 35.61 -36.09 -2.18
CA PRO A 25 35.89 -35.31 -3.37
C PRO A 25 36.27 -33.88 -2.95
N LEU A 26 37.42 -33.41 -3.44
CA LEU A 26 37.84 -32.01 -3.39
C LEU A 26 36.66 -31.13 -3.83
N GLN A 27 36.16 -30.25 -2.95
CA GLN A 27 35.23 -29.21 -3.37
C GLN A 27 35.95 -28.34 -4.41
N VAL A 28 35.56 -28.45 -5.68
CA VAL A 28 36.08 -27.59 -6.74
C VAL A 28 35.55 -26.18 -6.48
N GLN A 29 36.45 -25.24 -6.21
CA GLN A 29 36.11 -23.86 -5.89
C GLN A 29 35.52 -23.19 -7.15
N ARG A 30 34.22 -22.88 -7.12
CA ARG A 30 33.52 -22.18 -8.21
C ARG A 30 33.54 -20.67 -7.94
N GLN A 31 33.83 -19.89 -8.97
CA GLN A 31 33.79 -18.43 -8.89
C GLN A 31 32.44 -17.90 -9.41
N THR A 32 31.86 -16.93 -8.71
CA THR A 32 30.67 -16.21 -9.18
C THR A 32 31.06 -15.19 -10.25
N LEU A 33 30.33 -15.15 -11.35
CA LEU A 33 30.53 -14.25 -12.49
C LEU A 33 29.23 -13.46 -12.75
N GLN A 34 29.30 -12.15 -13.00
CA GLN A 34 28.14 -11.40 -13.52
C GLN A 34 27.91 -11.73 -15.01
N ALA A 35 26.67 -11.64 -15.47
CA ALA A 35 26.31 -12.05 -16.83
C ALA A 35 27.06 -11.30 -17.94
N ASP A 36 27.39 -10.04 -17.70
CA ASP A 36 28.12 -9.13 -18.59
C ASP A 36 29.61 -9.00 -18.23
N GLU A 37 30.07 -9.77 -17.23
CA GLU A 37 31.44 -9.70 -16.75
C GLU A 37 32.41 -10.25 -17.79
N VAL A 38 33.46 -9.47 -18.04
CA VAL A 38 34.60 -9.89 -18.85
C VAL A 38 35.45 -10.85 -18.02
N ILE A 39 35.62 -12.06 -18.52
CA ILE A 39 36.45 -13.06 -17.85
C ILE A 39 37.92 -12.75 -18.15
N THR A 40 38.74 -12.72 -17.10
CA THR A 40 40.19 -12.57 -17.23
C THR A 40 40.92 -13.81 -16.71
N VAL A 41 41.88 -14.30 -17.48
CA VAL A 41 42.77 -15.40 -17.07
C VAL A 41 44.19 -14.88 -17.05
N GLN A 42 44.82 -14.92 -15.88
CA GLN A 42 46.18 -14.46 -15.66
C GLN A 42 47.19 -15.58 -15.94
N ALA A 43 48.06 -15.36 -16.92
CA ALA A 43 49.19 -16.24 -17.21
C ALA A 43 50.40 -15.93 -16.33
N ALA A 44 51.29 -16.92 -16.17
CA ALA A 44 52.54 -16.76 -15.42
C ALA A 44 53.59 -15.93 -16.19
N LYS A 45 53.44 -15.82 -17.52
CA LYS A 45 54.37 -15.15 -18.44
C LYS A 45 53.61 -14.42 -19.55
N THR A 46 54.30 -13.52 -20.24
CA THR A 46 53.76 -12.82 -21.42
C THR A 46 53.46 -13.82 -22.51
N ILE A 47 52.22 -13.85 -22.98
CA ILE A 47 51.71 -14.83 -23.93
C ILE A 47 52.08 -14.41 -25.36
N ASP A 48 52.54 -15.34 -26.18
CA ASP A 48 52.70 -15.15 -27.61
C ASP A 48 51.31 -15.20 -28.30
N VAL A 49 50.87 -14.06 -28.82
CA VAL A 49 49.57 -13.89 -29.48
C VAL A 49 49.37 -14.83 -30.67
N ALA A 50 50.45 -15.30 -31.30
CA ALA A 50 50.38 -16.27 -32.41
C ALA A 50 49.86 -17.65 -31.95
N THR A 51 49.84 -17.91 -30.64
CA THR A 51 49.34 -19.18 -30.07
C THR A 51 47.84 -19.18 -29.83
N LEU A 52 47.16 -18.04 -29.96
CA LEU A 52 45.72 -17.92 -29.80
C LEU A 52 44.98 -18.43 -31.04
N ASN A 53 43.96 -19.25 -30.84
CA ASN A 53 42.91 -19.47 -31.81
C ASN A 53 41.60 -19.81 -31.08
N ASP A 54 40.47 -19.64 -31.77
CA ASP A 54 39.12 -19.80 -31.21
C ASP A 54 38.77 -21.26 -30.83
N GLN A 55 39.66 -22.20 -31.10
CA GLN A 55 39.52 -23.59 -30.65
C GLN A 55 40.29 -23.89 -29.36
N ARG A 56 41.22 -23.02 -28.95
CA ARG A 56 42.10 -23.22 -27.80
C ARG A 56 41.60 -22.59 -26.52
N VAL A 57 40.88 -21.46 -26.60
CA VAL A 57 40.31 -20.77 -25.44
C VAL A 57 38.83 -20.58 -25.69
N PHE A 58 38.00 -21.23 -24.89
CA PHE A 58 36.55 -21.12 -25.02
C PHE A 58 35.84 -21.34 -23.69
N VAL A 59 34.61 -20.87 -23.62
CA VAL A 59 33.67 -21.07 -22.51
C VAL A 59 32.55 -21.99 -22.99
N THR A 60 32.23 -23.01 -22.19
CA THR A 60 31.08 -23.91 -22.40
C THR A 60 30.06 -23.76 -21.29
N ASN A 61 28.77 -23.87 -21.62
CA ASN A 61 27.70 -24.02 -20.63
C ASN A 61 27.64 -25.46 -20.09
N LYS A 62 26.77 -25.71 -19.12
CA LYS A 62 26.53 -27.05 -18.54
C LYS A 62 26.16 -28.13 -19.56
N ASP A 63 25.58 -27.75 -20.70
CA ASP A 63 25.15 -28.65 -21.77
C ASP A 63 26.27 -28.90 -22.80
N GLY A 64 27.44 -28.27 -22.60
CA GLY A 64 28.63 -28.41 -23.45
C GLY A 64 28.63 -27.48 -24.67
N GLU A 65 27.66 -26.57 -24.78
CA GLU A 65 27.57 -25.62 -25.89
C GLU A 65 28.57 -24.49 -25.71
N ARG A 66 29.26 -24.12 -26.80
CA ARG A 66 30.23 -23.02 -26.78
C ARG A 66 29.53 -21.66 -26.80
N VAL A 67 29.79 -20.87 -25.77
CA VAL A 67 29.21 -19.52 -25.56
C VAL A 67 30.32 -18.48 -25.41
N THR A 68 31.37 -18.59 -26.21
CA THR A 68 32.55 -17.71 -26.10
C THR A 68 32.33 -16.44 -26.89
N GLY A 69 32.47 -15.28 -26.24
CA GLY A 69 32.56 -14.01 -26.95
C GLY A 69 33.96 -13.78 -27.52
N GLN A 70 34.28 -12.52 -27.83
CA GLN A 70 35.59 -12.18 -28.37
C GLN A 70 36.72 -12.47 -27.36
N VAL A 71 37.74 -13.19 -27.78
CA VAL A 71 38.95 -13.45 -26.98
C VAL A 71 40.09 -12.55 -27.43
N THR A 72 40.75 -11.88 -26.48
CA THR A 72 41.94 -11.06 -26.74
C THR A 72 43.05 -11.37 -25.74
N ILE A 73 44.29 -11.04 -26.11
CA ILE A 73 45.47 -11.19 -25.24
C ILE A 73 46.17 -9.84 -25.14
N SER A 74 46.49 -9.42 -23.93
CA SER A 74 47.34 -8.26 -23.66
C SER A 74 48.39 -8.62 -22.62
N GLY A 75 49.63 -8.81 -23.08
CA GLY A 75 50.74 -9.19 -22.23
C GLY A 75 50.52 -10.57 -21.59
N GLN A 76 50.24 -10.60 -20.29
CA GLN A 76 50.03 -11.82 -19.51
C GLN A 76 48.55 -12.16 -19.28
N VAL A 77 47.62 -11.36 -19.82
CA VAL A 77 46.19 -11.49 -19.53
C VAL A 77 45.45 -11.93 -20.79
N ILE A 78 44.64 -12.98 -20.64
CA ILE A 78 43.61 -13.36 -21.60
C ILE A 78 42.31 -12.71 -21.15
N THR A 79 41.64 -12.05 -22.08
CA THR A 79 40.36 -11.38 -21.85
C THR A 79 39.31 -12.02 -22.74
N ILE A 80 38.29 -12.62 -22.14
CA ILE A 80 37.16 -13.24 -22.85
C ILE A 80 35.93 -12.38 -22.62
N MET A 81 35.46 -11.72 -23.68
CA MET A 81 34.22 -10.96 -23.66
C MET A 81 33.03 -11.91 -23.49
N PRO A 82 31.95 -11.48 -22.82
CA PRO A 82 30.70 -12.23 -22.83
C PRO A 82 30.10 -12.30 -24.26
N PRO A 83 29.16 -13.22 -24.51
CA PRO A 83 28.29 -13.18 -25.69
C PRO A 83 27.55 -11.85 -25.83
N GLU A 84 27.02 -11.55 -27.01
CA GLU A 84 26.30 -10.30 -27.31
C GLU A 84 25.15 -9.99 -26.32
N HIS A 85 24.50 -11.02 -25.78
CA HIS A 85 23.42 -10.90 -24.78
C HIS A 85 23.81 -11.33 -23.35
N GLY A 86 25.11 -11.40 -23.07
CA GLY A 86 25.65 -11.89 -21.81
C GLY A 86 25.54 -13.42 -21.64
N TYR A 87 26.12 -13.92 -20.55
CA TYR A 87 25.90 -15.29 -20.10
C TYR A 87 24.48 -15.44 -19.52
N THR A 88 23.84 -16.60 -19.72
CA THR A 88 22.58 -16.95 -19.05
C THR A 88 22.86 -17.39 -17.61
N ALA A 89 21.83 -17.52 -16.77
CA ALA A 89 22.03 -18.07 -15.43
C ALA A 89 22.43 -19.55 -15.51
N GLY A 90 23.47 -19.97 -14.77
CA GLY A 90 23.94 -21.35 -14.79
C GLY A 90 25.44 -21.51 -14.57
N ASP A 91 25.90 -22.75 -14.71
CA ASP A 91 27.30 -23.13 -14.58
C ASP A 91 28.01 -23.14 -15.94
N TYR A 92 29.27 -22.69 -15.94
CA TYR A 92 30.13 -22.62 -17.11
C TYR A 92 31.53 -23.13 -16.80
N THR A 93 32.19 -23.63 -17.84
CA THR A 93 33.59 -24.05 -17.80
C THR A 93 34.40 -23.23 -18.80
N ILE A 94 35.39 -22.51 -18.30
CA ILE A 94 36.44 -21.88 -19.12
C ILE A 94 37.50 -22.94 -19.39
N THR A 95 37.76 -23.25 -20.65
CA THR A 95 38.68 -24.31 -21.05
C THR A 95 39.82 -23.75 -21.90
N ILE A 96 41.05 -24.13 -21.54
CA ILE A 96 42.24 -23.95 -22.37
C ILE A 96 42.82 -25.34 -22.71
N THR A 97 42.55 -25.81 -23.93
CA THR A 97 42.76 -27.21 -24.34
C THR A 97 44.19 -27.57 -24.72
N GLU A 98 45.05 -26.57 -24.96
CA GLU A 98 46.46 -26.74 -25.28
C GLU A 98 47.28 -25.66 -24.55
N ALA A 99 48.55 -25.93 -24.26
CA ALA A 99 49.40 -24.94 -23.60
C ALA A 99 49.55 -23.67 -24.46
N LEU A 100 49.29 -22.50 -23.86
CA LEU A 100 49.61 -21.21 -24.46
C LEU A 100 51.07 -20.89 -24.14
N LEU A 101 51.86 -20.56 -25.15
CA LEU A 101 53.31 -20.36 -24.98
C LEU A 101 53.65 -18.89 -24.77
N ALA A 102 54.75 -18.65 -24.07
CA ALA A 102 55.41 -17.36 -24.04
C ALA A 102 56.35 -17.21 -25.23
N THR A 103 56.84 -15.99 -25.46
CA THR A 103 57.80 -15.68 -26.55
C THR A 103 59.13 -16.44 -26.45
N ASP A 104 59.45 -17.00 -25.28
CA ASP A 104 60.61 -17.86 -25.03
C ASP A 104 60.34 -19.36 -25.30
N GLY A 105 59.13 -19.71 -25.78
CA GLY A 105 58.72 -21.08 -26.08
C GLY A 105 58.30 -21.93 -24.87
N THR A 106 58.32 -21.37 -23.66
CA THR A 106 57.84 -22.06 -22.44
C THR A 106 56.33 -21.85 -22.24
N ALA A 107 55.68 -22.69 -21.43
CA ALA A 107 54.25 -22.55 -21.17
C ALA A 107 53.96 -21.28 -20.33
N ALA A 108 53.18 -20.36 -20.89
CA ALA A 108 52.58 -19.24 -20.17
C ALA A 108 51.33 -19.68 -19.40
N ILE A 109 50.53 -20.59 -20.00
CA ILE A 109 49.47 -21.35 -19.34
C ILE A 109 49.65 -22.84 -19.67
N PRO A 110 49.68 -23.74 -18.67
CA PRO A 110 49.79 -25.19 -18.89
C PRO A 110 48.61 -25.76 -19.68
N ASN A 111 48.83 -26.95 -20.27
CA ASN A 111 47.77 -27.69 -20.93
C ASN A 111 46.65 -28.13 -19.95
N GLY A 112 45.40 -28.12 -20.39
CA GLY A 112 44.26 -28.65 -19.65
C GLY A 112 43.80 -27.73 -18.51
N HIS A 113 43.87 -26.42 -18.70
CA HIS A 113 43.35 -25.48 -17.70
C HIS A 113 41.82 -25.43 -17.81
N GLU A 114 41.16 -25.74 -16.70
CA GLU A 114 39.72 -25.59 -16.54
C GLU A 114 39.42 -24.73 -15.31
N GLN A 115 38.51 -23.76 -15.48
CA GLN A 115 37.99 -22.96 -14.39
C GLN A 115 36.46 -23.00 -14.44
N LEU A 116 35.85 -23.42 -13.33
CA LEU A 116 34.40 -23.44 -13.18
C LEU A 116 33.91 -22.08 -12.67
N VAL A 117 32.93 -21.52 -13.36
CA VAL A 117 32.26 -20.27 -12.96
C VAL A 117 30.75 -20.47 -12.96
N THR A 118 30.05 -19.72 -12.12
CA THR A 118 28.59 -19.76 -12.01
C THR A 118 28.04 -18.34 -12.15
N VAL A 119 27.07 -18.17 -13.04
CA VAL A 119 26.31 -16.93 -13.21
C VAL A 119 24.99 -17.09 -12.44
N PRO A 120 24.73 -16.28 -11.40
CA PRO A 120 23.55 -16.44 -10.56
C PRO A 120 22.27 -16.02 -11.28
N VAL A 121 21.15 -16.60 -10.85
CA VAL A 121 19.81 -16.07 -11.19
C VAL A 121 19.64 -14.73 -10.49
N ARG A 122 19.17 -13.73 -11.23
CA ARG A 122 18.82 -12.41 -10.70
C ARG A 122 17.36 -12.07 -10.96
N TYR A 123 16.88 -12.34 -12.16
CA TYR A 123 15.53 -12.04 -12.58
C TYR A 123 14.70 -13.31 -12.69
N THR A 124 13.45 -13.24 -12.28
CA THR A 124 12.49 -14.33 -12.45
C THR A 124 11.22 -13.80 -13.08
N ILE A 125 10.54 -14.66 -13.85
CA ILE A 125 9.22 -14.36 -14.38
C ILE A 125 8.25 -15.32 -13.74
N GLU A 126 7.16 -14.79 -13.22
CA GLU A 126 6.08 -15.54 -12.60
C GLU A 126 4.75 -15.27 -13.29
N ARG A 127 3.80 -16.18 -13.14
CA ARG A 127 2.43 -16.02 -13.60
C ARG A 127 1.48 -16.78 -12.70
N GLU A 128 0.29 -16.23 -12.48
CA GLU A 128 -0.81 -16.96 -11.86
C GLU A 128 -1.53 -17.86 -12.88
N GLN A 129 -1.66 -19.14 -12.56
CA GLN A 129 -2.37 -20.14 -13.35
C GLN A 129 -3.28 -20.97 -12.45
N ASN A 130 -4.59 -20.93 -12.69
CA ASN A 130 -5.59 -21.69 -11.93
C ASN A 130 -5.51 -21.47 -10.39
N GLY A 131 -5.13 -20.27 -9.96
CA GLY A 131 -4.98 -19.92 -8.54
C GLY A 131 -3.63 -20.32 -7.92
N GLU A 132 -2.68 -20.81 -8.72
CA GLU A 132 -1.31 -21.09 -8.29
C GLU A 132 -0.32 -20.15 -8.99
N VAL A 133 0.68 -19.66 -8.27
CA VAL A 133 1.76 -18.87 -8.85
C VAL A 133 2.85 -19.82 -9.33
N VAL A 134 3.16 -19.77 -10.62
CA VAL A 134 4.21 -20.58 -11.24
C VAL A 134 5.34 -19.70 -11.74
N GLN A 135 6.58 -20.04 -11.41
CA GLN A 135 7.76 -19.42 -12.00
C GLN A 135 7.99 -20.02 -13.39
N ILE A 136 7.94 -19.17 -14.43
CA ILE A 136 8.04 -19.57 -15.84
C ILE A 136 9.40 -19.25 -16.48
N GLY A 137 10.29 -18.53 -15.78
CA GLY A 137 11.63 -18.24 -16.29
C GLY A 137 12.60 -17.74 -15.22
N GLN A 138 13.89 -17.93 -15.48
CA GLN A 138 15.01 -17.46 -14.64
C GLN A 138 16.12 -16.91 -15.53
N TYR A 139 16.60 -15.72 -15.22
CA TYR A 139 17.52 -14.99 -16.09
C TYR A 139 18.61 -14.28 -15.27
N ALA A 140 19.75 -14.07 -15.91
CA ALA A 140 20.86 -13.35 -15.31
C ALA A 140 20.81 -11.85 -15.67
N THR A 141 20.22 -11.49 -16.81
CA THR A 141 20.06 -10.09 -17.25
C THR A 141 18.61 -9.69 -17.43
N LEU A 142 18.34 -8.38 -17.27
CA LEU A 142 17.01 -7.82 -17.49
C LEU A 142 16.55 -8.00 -18.94
N ALA A 143 17.45 -7.80 -19.91
CA ALA A 143 17.12 -7.92 -21.33
C ALA A 143 16.68 -9.34 -21.71
N GLN A 144 17.34 -10.37 -21.16
CA GLN A 144 16.91 -11.77 -21.33
C GLN A 144 15.50 -11.99 -20.76
N ALA A 145 15.23 -11.46 -19.57
CA ALA A 145 13.93 -11.61 -18.94
C ALA A 145 12.82 -10.85 -19.69
N GLU A 146 13.07 -9.61 -20.12
CA GLU A 146 12.11 -8.80 -20.87
C GLU A 146 11.75 -9.43 -22.22
N ALA A 147 12.69 -10.13 -22.87
CA ALA A 147 12.44 -10.84 -24.13
C ALA A 147 11.45 -12.02 -23.99
N ASP A 148 11.40 -12.65 -22.82
CA ASP A 148 10.57 -13.83 -22.54
C ASP A 148 9.28 -13.49 -21.76
N MET A 149 9.02 -12.21 -21.47
CA MET A 149 7.78 -11.78 -20.82
C MET A 149 6.55 -12.08 -21.69
N THR A 150 5.51 -12.58 -21.03
CA THR A 150 4.17 -12.72 -21.61
C THR A 150 3.22 -11.64 -21.07
N PRO A 151 2.11 -11.33 -21.76
CA PRO A 151 1.15 -10.30 -21.33
C PRO A 151 0.49 -10.53 -19.97
N ASP A 152 0.57 -11.74 -19.43
CA ASP A 152 0.01 -12.20 -18.16
C ASP A 152 1.09 -12.52 -17.11
N SER A 153 2.34 -12.15 -17.39
CA SER A 153 3.48 -12.45 -16.51
C SER A 153 3.98 -11.23 -15.74
N VAL A 154 4.56 -11.50 -14.57
CA VAL A 154 5.20 -10.53 -13.69
C VAL A 154 6.71 -10.79 -13.70
N LEU A 155 7.50 -9.73 -13.87
CA LEU A 155 8.95 -9.78 -13.83
C LEU A 155 9.46 -9.27 -12.48
N TYR A 156 10.35 -10.04 -11.86
CA TYR A 156 10.98 -9.74 -10.59
C TYR A 156 12.49 -9.53 -10.75
N ASP A 157 13.07 -8.60 -9.95
CA ASP A 157 14.50 -8.53 -9.62
C ASP A 157 14.65 -9.00 -8.16
N GLY A 158 15.20 -10.19 -7.96
CA GLY A 158 15.12 -10.88 -6.67
C GLY A 158 13.66 -11.11 -6.26
N ASN A 159 13.23 -10.46 -5.16
CA ASN A 159 11.87 -10.58 -4.63
C ASN A 159 10.99 -9.36 -4.96
N THR A 160 11.50 -8.40 -5.73
CA THR A 160 10.78 -7.15 -6.03
C THR A 160 10.22 -7.19 -7.44
N ALA A 161 8.91 -7.07 -7.58
CA ALA A 161 8.29 -6.96 -8.91
C ALA A 161 8.66 -5.62 -9.56
N ILE A 162 9.24 -5.68 -10.76
CA ILE A 162 9.70 -4.52 -11.54
C ILE A 162 8.88 -4.29 -12.83
N ARG A 163 8.07 -5.28 -13.22
CA ARG A 163 7.01 -5.16 -14.23
C ARG A 163 5.83 -6.03 -13.85
N ILE A 164 4.63 -5.49 -13.99
CA ILE A 164 3.35 -6.22 -13.92
C ILE A 164 2.52 -5.88 -15.17
N PRO A 165 1.60 -6.74 -15.59
CA PRO A 165 0.67 -6.41 -16.66
C PRO A 165 -0.23 -5.22 -16.29
N ASP A 166 -0.52 -4.39 -17.28
CA ASP A 166 -1.48 -3.30 -17.14
C ASP A 166 -2.83 -3.84 -16.64
N GLY A 167 -3.39 -3.19 -15.62
CA GLY A 167 -4.68 -3.59 -15.02
C GLY A 167 -4.62 -4.78 -14.05
N GLN A 168 -3.49 -5.48 -13.91
CA GLN A 168 -3.40 -6.75 -13.15
C GLN A 168 -2.55 -6.65 -11.87
N GLY A 169 -2.43 -5.47 -11.30
CA GLY A 169 -1.74 -5.30 -10.03
C GLY A 169 -1.90 -3.92 -9.43
N LEU A 170 -1.23 -3.72 -8.31
CA LEU A 170 -1.13 -2.47 -7.61
C LEU A 170 0.21 -1.81 -7.90
N LEU A 171 0.20 -0.49 -7.85
CA LEU A 171 1.35 0.37 -7.70
C LEU A 171 1.33 0.92 -6.28
N ILE A 172 2.42 0.72 -5.54
CA ILE A 172 2.64 1.28 -4.22
C ILE A 172 3.50 2.53 -4.36
N THR A 173 3.00 3.67 -3.90
CA THR A 173 3.72 4.95 -3.99
C THR A 173 5.03 4.92 -3.19
N ALA A 174 5.91 5.89 -3.46
CA ALA A 174 7.21 6.02 -2.80
C ALA A 174 7.14 5.92 -1.26
N ALA A 175 8.22 5.49 -0.63
CA ALA A 175 8.32 5.34 0.82
C ALA A 175 8.25 6.66 1.61
N GLU A 176 8.45 7.80 0.94
CA GLU A 176 8.44 9.13 1.57
C GLU A 176 7.62 10.14 0.75
N GLY A 177 7.09 11.15 1.45
CA GLY A 177 6.35 12.26 0.84
C GLY A 177 4.90 11.93 0.50
N THR A 178 4.35 12.68 -0.46
CA THR A 178 2.99 12.49 -0.96
C THR A 178 3.01 12.41 -2.49
N THR A 179 2.03 11.71 -3.05
CA THR A 179 1.83 11.63 -4.50
C THR A 179 0.56 12.38 -4.86
N THR A 180 0.64 13.36 -5.77
CA THR A 180 -0.52 14.09 -6.29
C THR A 180 -1.20 13.29 -7.39
N LEU A 181 -2.54 13.24 -7.37
CA LEU A 181 -3.35 12.58 -8.40
C LEU A 181 -4.06 13.64 -9.26
N TYR A 182 -3.82 13.55 -10.56
CA TYR A 182 -4.34 14.47 -11.58
C TYR A 182 -5.46 13.81 -12.38
N ARG A 183 -6.53 14.53 -12.70
CA ARG A 183 -7.61 13.96 -13.54
C ARG A 183 -7.21 13.84 -15.00
N ASN A 184 -6.38 14.77 -15.46
CA ASN A 184 -6.06 14.93 -16.86
C ASN A 184 -4.55 15.02 -17.08
N TYR A 185 -4.11 14.41 -18.19
CA TYR A 185 -2.74 14.49 -18.68
C TYR A 185 -2.79 14.61 -20.20
N GLU A 186 -2.40 15.77 -20.71
CA GLU A 186 -2.47 16.09 -22.14
C GLU A 186 -1.23 16.88 -22.55
N ASN A 187 -0.65 16.55 -23.72
CA ASN A 187 0.49 17.24 -24.30
C ASN A 187 1.70 17.39 -23.35
N GLY A 188 1.96 16.38 -22.51
CA GLY A 188 3.07 16.42 -21.56
C GLY A 188 2.77 17.14 -20.24
N VAL A 189 1.54 17.62 -20.03
CA VAL A 189 1.18 18.48 -18.89
C VAL A 189 0.11 17.83 -18.01
N PHE A 190 0.41 17.72 -16.71
CA PHE A 190 -0.54 17.31 -15.68
C PHE A 190 -1.49 18.44 -15.32
N GLN A 191 -2.80 18.15 -15.30
CA GLN A 191 -3.86 19.13 -15.09
C GLN A 191 -4.88 18.63 -14.07
N ASP A 192 -5.60 19.55 -13.45
CA ASP A 192 -6.69 19.25 -12.51
C ASP A 192 -6.25 18.36 -11.34
N ALA A 193 -5.32 18.88 -10.53
CA ALA A 193 -4.90 18.24 -9.28
C ALA A 193 -6.11 18.00 -8.36
N ALA A 194 -6.56 16.74 -8.27
CA ALA A 194 -7.81 16.36 -7.64
C ALA A 194 -7.64 16.02 -6.16
N THR A 195 -6.61 15.25 -5.84
CA THR A 195 -6.28 14.80 -4.47
C THR A 195 -4.81 14.39 -4.40
N TYR A 196 -4.39 13.85 -3.27
CA TYR A 196 -3.04 13.37 -3.00
C TYR A 196 -3.12 12.17 -2.06
N VAL A 197 -2.14 11.28 -2.12
CA VAL A 197 -2.00 10.13 -1.22
C VAL A 197 -0.67 10.17 -0.47
N SER A 198 -0.61 9.48 0.67
CA SER A 198 0.61 9.34 1.46
C SER A 198 1.68 8.50 0.74
N SER A 199 2.85 8.42 1.35
CA SER A 199 3.81 7.37 1.04
C SER A 199 3.21 5.98 1.25
N ASN A 200 3.75 4.99 0.55
CA ASN A 200 3.34 3.59 0.59
C ASN A 200 1.82 3.36 0.34
N ALA A 201 1.17 4.26 -0.37
CA ALA A 201 -0.25 4.15 -0.69
C ALA A 201 -0.46 3.17 -1.85
N GLU A 202 -1.47 2.31 -1.74
CA GLU A 202 -1.83 1.37 -2.82
C GLU A 202 -2.76 2.02 -3.84
N LEU A 203 -2.38 1.97 -5.10
CA LEU A 203 -3.17 2.42 -6.24
C LEU A 203 -3.31 1.27 -7.21
N ARG A 204 -4.47 1.05 -7.83
CA ARG A 204 -4.54 0.04 -8.89
C ARG A 204 -3.82 0.55 -10.13
N LEU A 205 -2.87 -0.20 -10.66
CA LEU A 205 -2.23 0.14 -11.93
C LEU A 205 -3.26 -0.05 -13.06
N ILE A 206 -3.49 0.99 -13.85
CA ILE A 206 -4.30 0.89 -15.07
C ILE A 206 -3.41 0.76 -16.29
N GLN A 207 -2.42 1.65 -16.41
CA GLN A 207 -1.51 1.66 -17.55
C GLN A 207 -0.20 2.35 -17.20
N ARG A 208 0.92 1.75 -17.59
CA ARG A 208 2.23 2.40 -17.52
C ARG A 208 2.56 3.12 -18.83
N GLY A 209 2.33 4.42 -18.90
CA GLY A 209 2.75 5.26 -20.03
C GLY A 209 4.22 5.69 -19.92
N GLU A 210 4.79 6.17 -21.03
CA GLU A 210 6.19 6.63 -21.07
C GLU A 210 6.45 7.83 -20.16
N GLN A 211 5.49 8.76 -20.06
CA GLN A 211 5.65 10.03 -19.34
C GLN A 211 4.71 10.21 -18.15
N ALA A 212 3.66 9.40 -18.05
CA ALA A 212 2.73 9.38 -16.93
C ALA A 212 2.24 7.96 -16.68
N ILE A 213 1.90 7.66 -15.43
CA ILE A 213 1.28 6.39 -15.05
C ILE A 213 -0.20 6.65 -14.81
N LYS A 214 -1.06 5.85 -15.44
CA LYS A 214 -2.49 5.86 -15.19
C LYS A 214 -2.82 4.86 -14.11
N VAL A 215 -3.54 5.32 -13.10
CA VAL A 215 -3.92 4.54 -11.91
C VAL A 215 -5.41 4.68 -11.63
N SER A 216 -5.96 3.78 -10.83
CA SER A 216 -7.31 3.86 -10.28
C SER A 216 -7.23 3.94 -8.76
N LEU A 217 -8.08 4.81 -8.19
CA LEU A 217 -8.28 4.98 -6.76
C LEU A 217 -9.74 5.30 -6.51
N ALA A 218 -10.39 4.52 -5.65
CA ALA A 218 -11.83 4.61 -5.39
C ALA A 218 -12.68 4.56 -6.67
N ASN A 219 -12.34 3.64 -7.58
CA ASN A 219 -12.98 3.43 -8.89
C ASN A 219 -12.93 4.62 -9.86
N GLU A 220 -12.16 5.67 -9.54
CA GLU A 220 -11.88 6.79 -10.43
C GLU A 220 -10.47 6.70 -10.99
N GLN A 221 -10.29 7.13 -12.23
CA GLN A 221 -8.99 7.09 -12.90
C GLN A 221 -8.23 8.41 -12.73
N PHE A 222 -6.93 8.30 -12.52
CA PHE A 222 -6.01 9.42 -12.35
C PHE A 222 -4.71 9.19 -13.09
N TYR A 223 -3.96 10.27 -13.27
CA TYR A 223 -2.58 10.28 -13.71
C TYR A 223 -1.68 10.69 -12.56
N ILE A 224 -0.53 10.03 -12.47
CA ILE A 224 0.56 10.39 -11.57
C ILE A 224 1.86 10.55 -12.38
N GLU A 225 2.76 11.37 -11.86
CA GLU A 225 4.13 11.48 -12.35
C GLU A 225 4.89 10.16 -12.16
N HIS A 226 5.89 9.90 -13.01
CA HIS A 226 6.84 8.83 -12.72
C HIS A 226 7.67 9.21 -11.49
N GLY A 227 7.82 8.24 -10.59
CA GLY A 227 8.62 8.38 -9.37
C GLY A 227 9.01 7.01 -8.84
N ALA A 228 9.62 6.96 -7.66
CA ALA A 228 9.84 5.69 -6.98
C ALA A 228 8.50 5.02 -6.65
N HIS A 229 8.36 3.74 -7.00
CA HIS A 229 7.19 2.93 -6.70
C HIS A 229 7.57 1.45 -6.72
N THR A 230 6.73 0.63 -6.10
CA THR A 230 6.84 -0.83 -6.13
C THR A 230 5.58 -1.42 -6.75
N TYR A 231 5.72 -2.51 -7.51
CA TYR A 231 4.57 -3.24 -8.02
C TYR A 231 4.20 -4.39 -7.09
N VAL A 232 2.89 -4.62 -6.96
CA VAL A 232 2.33 -5.68 -6.13
C VAL A 232 1.28 -6.43 -6.95
N PRO A 233 1.55 -7.65 -7.42
CA PRO A 233 0.59 -8.47 -8.15
C PRO A 233 -0.61 -8.86 -7.28
N PHE A 234 -1.78 -9.07 -7.90
CA PHE A 234 -3.01 -9.36 -7.14
C PHE A 234 -3.03 -10.69 -6.38
N TYR A 235 -2.18 -11.65 -6.76
CA TYR A 235 -2.00 -12.90 -6.04
C TYR A 235 -1.17 -12.75 -4.74
N THR A 236 -0.61 -11.57 -4.47
CA THR A 236 0.10 -11.28 -3.22
C THR A 236 -0.84 -10.71 -2.15
N GLU A 237 -0.43 -10.78 -0.88
CA GLU A 237 -1.22 -10.23 0.22
C GLU A 237 -1.37 -8.70 0.06
N ARG A 238 -2.61 -8.24 0.14
CA ARG A 238 -2.98 -6.83 -0.05
C ARG A 238 -4.16 -6.46 0.82
N THR A 239 -4.47 -5.17 0.88
CA THR A 239 -5.62 -4.66 1.61
C THR A 239 -6.90 -5.36 1.14
N HIS A 240 -7.69 -5.85 2.09
CA HIS A 240 -8.89 -6.64 1.81
C HIS A 240 -9.93 -6.55 2.94
N TYR A 241 -11.10 -7.11 2.68
CA TYR A 241 -12.18 -7.25 3.64
C TYR A 241 -12.42 -8.73 3.93
N SER A 242 -12.90 -9.01 5.14
CA SER A 242 -13.34 -10.35 5.53
C SER A 242 -14.54 -10.29 6.48
N VAL A 243 -15.18 -11.44 6.68
CA VAL A 243 -16.27 -11.59 7.65
C VAL A 243 -15.82 -12.48 8.80
N ASP A 244 -15.96 -11.98 10.02
CA ASP A 244 -15.84 -12.77 11.25
C ASP A 244 -16.98 -12.43 12.21
N LYS A 245 -17.58 -13.45 12.82
CA LYS A 245 -18.67 -13.32 13.82
C LYS A 245 -19.77 -12.32 13.44
N GLY A 246 -20.20 -12.35 12.16
CA GLY A 246 -21.26 -11.48 11.63
C GLY A 246 -20.85 -10.02 11.41
N GLN A 247 -19.56 -9.71 11.44
CA GLN A 247 -19.02 -8.38 11.26
C GLN A 247 -18.11 -8.32 10.04
N LEU A 248 -18.16 -7.19 9.34
CA LEU A 248 -17.22 -6.84 8.30
C LEU A 248 -15.94 -6.30 8.94
N TYR A 249 -14.81 -6.89 8.59
CA TYR A 249 -13.48 -6.43 8.95
C TYR A 249 -12.78 -5.85 7.73
N PHE A 250 -12.02 -4.78 7.97
CA PHE A 250 -11.12 -4.22 6.97
C PHE A 250 -9.67 -4.46 7.42
N HIS A 251 -8.87 -5.01 6.51
CA HIS A 251 -7.48 -5.35 6.70
C HIS A 251 -6.63 -4.46 5.80
N VAL A 252 -5.84 -3.57 6.39
CA VAL A 252 -4.98 -2.63 5.67
C VAL A 252 -3.56 -3.18 5.66
N MET A 253 -3.01 -3.38 4.46
CA MET A 253 -1.64 -3.87 4.28
C MET A 253 -0.65 -2.72 4.46
N ASN A 254 0.37 -2.95 5.29
CA ASN A 254 1.58 -2.13 5.32
C ASN A 254 2.67 -2.83 4.50
N TYR A 255 2.95 -2.28 3.32
CA TYR A 255 3.92 -2.84 2.38
C TYR A 255 5.39 -2.64 2.79
N GLU A 256 5.67 -1.74 3.74
CA GLU A 256 7.03 -1.50 4.23
C GLU A 256 7.50 -2.63 5.16
N ILE A 257 6.63 -3.05 6.09
CA ILE A 257 6.97 -4.07 7.09
C ILE A 257 6.27 -5.42 6.88
N GLY A 258 5.35 -5.51 5.92
CA GLY A 258 4.70 -6.76 5.52
C GLY A 258 3.64 -7.27 6.51
N ASN A 259 2.87 -6.39 7.16
CA ASN A 259 1.83 -6.79 8.11
C ASN A 259 0.46 -6.13 7.84
N LEU A 260 -0.58 -6.71 8.43
CA LEU A 260 -1.96 -6.23 8.31
C LEU A 260 -2.42 -5.55 9.61
N SER A 261 -2.94 -4.33 9.48
CA SER A 261 -3.76 -3.71 10.52
C SER A 261 -5.23 -4.07 10.29
N THR A 262 -5.95 -4.45 11.34
CA THR A 262 -7.31 -4.99 11.22
C THR A 262 -8.28 -4.29 12.16
N PHE A 263 -9.47 -3.93 11.68
CA PHE A 263 -10.54 -3.40 12.53
C PHE A 263 -11.93 -3.73 11.98
N ALA A 264 -12.90 -3.84 12.89
CA ALA A 264 -14.29 -4.01 12.53
C ALA A 264 -14.86 -2.71 11.97
N LEU A 265 -15.53 -2.80 10.83
CA LEU A 265 -16.03 -1.65 10.06
C LEU A 265 -17.57 -1.58 10.04
N GLY A 266 -18.26 -2.70 10.20
CA GLY A 266 -19.72 -2.74 10.15
C GLY A 266 -20.29 -4.13 10.38
N LYS A 267 -21.62 -4.26 10.28
CA LYS A 267 -22.25 -5.58 10.15
C LYS A 267 -21.86 -6.17 8.80
N ALA A 268 -21.67 -7.49 8.75
CA ALA A 268 -21.35 -8.17 7.51
C ALA A 268 -22.54 -8.11 6.53
N PRO A 269 -22.33 -7.72 5.25
CA PRO A 269 -23.36 -7.87 4.24
C PRO A 269 -23.61 -9.35 3.93
N SER A 270 -24.84 -9.70 3.55
CA SER A 270 -25.28 -11.09 3.35
C SER A 270 -24.59 -11.82 2.20
N PHE A 271 -24.03 -11.09 1.23
CA PHE A 271 -23.29 -11.66 0.11
C PHE A 271 -21.85 -12.05 0.46
N MET A 272 -21.36 -11.70 1.66
CA MET A 272 -20.01 -12.07 2.12
C MET A 272 -20.04 -13.26 3.08
N ALA A 273 -19.17 -14.22 2.85
CA ALA A 273 -19.02 -15.44 3.63
C ALA A 273 -17.77 -15.39 4.53
N PRO A 274 -17.83 -15.95 5.76
CA PRO A 274 -16.65 -16.14 6.60
C PRO A 274 -15.56 -16.95 5.91
N GLY A 275 -14.29 -16.62 6.19
CA GLY A 275 -13.12 -17.31 5.63
C GLY A 275 -12.75 -16.92 4.19
N SER A 276 -13.54 -16.06 3.53
CA SER A 276 -13.24 -15.52 2.20
C SER A 276 -12.66 -14.11 2.29
N LYS A 277 -11.80 -13.74 1.32
CA LYS A 277 -11.29 -12.38 1.13
C LYS A 277 -12.10 -11.67 0.05
N TYR A 278 -12.40 -10.40 0.30
CA TYR A 278 -13.11 -9.51 -0.62
C TYR A 278 -12.31 -8.24 -0.85
N TYR A 279 -12.45 -7.65 -2.04
CA TYR A 279 -11.69 -6.48 -2.46
C TYR A 279 -12.65 -5.37 -2.93
N SER A 280 -12.29 -4.13 -2.65
CA SER A 280 -13.06 -2.95 -3.07
C SER A 280 -12.16 -1.73 -3.07
N GLU A 281 -12.05 -1.05 -4.22
CA GLU A 281 -11.26 0.18 -4.34
C GLU A 281 -11.98 1.40 -3.73
N ASP A 282 -13.30 1.46 -3.84
CA ASP A 282 -14.14 2.57 -3.39
C ASP A 282 -14.72 2.38 -1.97
N GLY A 283 -14.60 1.17 -1.42
CA GLY A 283 -15.21 0.77 -0.16
C GLY A 283 -16.73 0.55 -0.25
N TYR A 284 -17.26 0.41 -1.48
CA TYR A 284 -18.68 0.26 -1.76
C TYR A 284 -18.99 -0.92 -2.70
N THR A 285 -18.22 -1.04 -3.78
CA THR A 285 -18.35 -2.07 -4.81
C THR A 285 -17.39 -3.21 -4.49
N PHE A 286 -17.91 -4.40 -4.21
CA PHE A 286 -17.10 -5.53 -3.73
C PHE A 286 -16.95 -6.63 -4.78
N TYR A 287 -15.75 -7.20 -4.79
CA TYR A 287 -15.33 -8.31 -5.64
C TYR A 287 -14.74 -9.44 -4.80
N ASP A 288 -14.84 -10.68 -5.28
CA ASP A 288 -14.16 -11.83 -4.67
C ASP A 288 -12.68 -11.94 -5.11
N ALA A 289 -11.99 -12.99 -4.66
CA ALA A 289 -10.58 -13.24 -5.02
C ALA A 289 -10.36 -13.52 -6.51
N ARG A 290 -11.40 -13.90 -7.27
CA ARG A 290 -11.36 -14.11 -8.72
C ARG A 290 -11.75 -12.83 -9.48
N ASN A 291 -11.86 -11.70 -8.77
CA ASN A 291 -12.29 -10.42 -9.30
C ASN A 291 -13.72 -10.43 -9.88
N GLU A 292 -14.58 -11.31 -9.37
CA GLU A 292 -16.00 -11.35 -9.73
C GLU A 292 -16.80 -10.41 -8.82
N PHE A 293 -17.69 -9.60 -9.39
CA PHE A 293 -18.56 -8.71 -8.62
C PHE A 293 -19.50 -9.52 -7.71
N VAL A 294 -19.55 -9.17 -6.42
CA VAL A 294 -20.39 -9.87 -5.42
C VAL A 294 -21.48 -9.00 -4.80
N GLY A 295 -21.37 -7.68 -4.86
CA GLY A 295 -22.41 -6.79 -4.36
C GLY A 295 -21.94 -5.39 -3.99
N HIS A 296 -22.92 -4.55 -3.66
CA HIS A 296 -22.72 -3.22 -3.11
C HIS A 296 -23.01 -3.19 -1.62
N TYR A 297 -22.15 -2.53 -0.83
CA TYR A 297 -22.37 -2.30 0.59
C TYR A 297 -21.74 -0.99 1.01
N ALA A 298 -22.50 -0.09 1.64
CA ALA A 298 -21.96 1.15 2.18
C ALA A 298 -21.70 1.01 3.69
N PRO A 299 -20.44 1.01 4.16
CA PRO A 299 -20.13 1.14 5.58
C PRO A 299 -20.81 2.37 6.18
N TYR A 300 -21.80 2.14 7.05
CA TYR A 300 -22.75 3.17 7.46
C TYR A 300 -22.09 4.46 7.96
N PHE A 301 -21.14 4.36 8.90
CA PHE A 301 -20.48 5.54 9.48
C PHE A 301 -19.46 6.21 8.55
N GLN A 302 -19.07 5.57 7.45
CA GLN A 302 -18.15 6.17 6.47
C GLN A 302 -18.85 7.24 5.63
N PHE A 303 -20.14 7.02 5.35
CA PHE A 303 -20.96 7.88 4.49
C PHE A 303 -22.09 8.59 5.25
N LEU A 304 -22.19 8.40 6.57
CA LEU A 304 -23.10 9.16 7.42
C LEU A 304 -22.68 10.63 7.50
N SER A 305 -23.61 11.53 7.17
CA SER A 305 -23.36 12.97 7.24
C SER A 305 -22.96 13.40 8.65
N LEU A 306 -21.89 14.19 8.74
CA LEU A 306 -21.44 14.94 9.91
C LEU A 306 -22.51 15.93 10.39
N ARG A 307 -23.53 16.25 9.59
CA ARG A 307 -24.70 17.04 10.04
C ARG A 307 -25.73 16.24 10.83
N SER A 308 -25.63 14.91 10.83
CA SER A 308 -26.47 14.09 11.69
C SER A 308 -26.21 14.40 13.16
N THR A 309 -27.19 14.12 14.02
CA THR A 309 -27.03 14.23 15.46
C THR A 309 -27.01 12.85 16.08
N THR A 310 -26.17 12.62 17.10
CA THR A 310 -26.19 11.37 17.87
C THR A 310 -27.19 11.43 19.02
N HIS A 311 -27.88 10.32 19.32
CA HIS A 311 -28.73 10.14 20.50
C HIS A 311 -27.93 9.88 21.77
N TYR A 312 -26.65 9.52 21.65
CA TYR A 312 -25.82 9.30 22.84
C TYR A 312 -25.70 10.60 23.64
N THR A 313 -25.88 10.48 24.95
CA THR A 313 -25.69 11.58 25.90
C THR A 313 -24.20 11.74 26.22
N ALA A 314 -23.82 12.86 26.83
CA ALA A 314 -22.45 13.11 27.28
C ALA A 314 -21.96 11.98 28.20
N GLU A 315 -22.80 11.53 29.13
CA GLU A 315 -22.48 10.46 30.08
C GLU A 315 -22.28 9.11 29.40
N GLU A 316 -23.05 8.81 28.35
CA GLU A 316 -22.85 7.58 27.58
C GLU A 316 -21.52 7.60 26.82
N LEU A 317 -21.17 8.74 26.22
CA LEU A 317 -19.89 8.92 25.55
C LEU A 317 -18.72 8.83 26.53
N ASP A 318 -18.79 9.51 27.68
CA ASP A 318 -17.74 9.46 28.70
C ASP A 318 -17.58 8.07 29.31
N ARG A 319 -18.68 7.36 29.56
CA ARG A 319 -18.64 5.96 30.01
C ARG A 319 -17.90 5.08 29.01
N TYR A 320 -18.17 5.26 27.72
CA TYR A 320 -17.44 4.54 26.68
C TYR A 320 -15.95 4.91 26.69
N ILE A 321 -15.60 6.20 26.72
CA ILE A 321 -14.21 6.67 26.73
C ILE A 321 -13.43 6.03 27.87
N VAL A 322 -13.96 6.05 29.09
CA VAL A 322 -13.32 5.43 30.26
C VAL A 322 -13.13 3.93 30.04
N SER A 323 -14.17 3.21 29.60
CA SER A 323 -14.07 1.76 29.38
C SER A 323 -13.03 1.39 28.31
N MET A 324 -12.98 2.14 27.22
CA MET A 324 -12.04 1.94 26.12
C MET A 324 -10.61 2.22 26.57
N LEU A 325 -10.37 3.29 27.34
CA LEU A 325 -9.05 3.62 27.87
C LEU A 325 -8.54 2.58 28.87
N GLN A 326 -9.42 2.04 29.70
CA GLN A 326 -9.09 0.93 30.62
C GLN A 326 -8.68 -0.35 29.85
N GLU A 327 -9.35 -0.65 28.74
CA GLU A 327 -8.96 -1.77 27.87
C GLU A 327 -7.60 -1.49 27.19
N ARG A 328 -7.37 -0.27 26.73
CA ARG A 328 -6.10 0.14 26.11
C ARG A 328 -4.94 0.09 27.08
N GLU A 329 -5.14 0.51 28.33
CA GLU A 329 -4.10 0.52 29.36
C GLU A 329 -3.52 -0.87 29.62
N GLN A 330 -4.31 -1.93 29.45
CA GLN A 330 -3.84 -3.33 29.58
C GLN A 330 -2.77 -3.72 28.54
N GLN A 331 -2.64 -2.97 27.45
CA GLN A 331 -1.62 -3.18 26.42
C GLN A 331 -0.24 -2.65 26.84
N GLY A 332 -0.18 -1.79 27.88
CA GLY A 332 1.04 -1.16 28.34
C GLY A 332 1.69 -0.24 27.29
N GLY A 333 2.99 0.05 27.46
CA GLY A 333 3.76 0.88 26.54
C GLY A 333 3.19 2.30 26.43
N GLN A 334 2.86 2.74 25.22
CA GLN A 334 2.31 4.09 24.98
C GLN A 334 0.95 4.33 25.66
N TYR A 335 0.24 3.27 26.06
CA TYR A 335 -1.05 3.35 26.73
C TYR A 335 -0.95 3.23 28.25
N GLU A 336 0.26 3.24 28.83
CA GLU A 336 0.42 3.27 30.27
C GLU A 336 -0.31 4.48 30.89
N ASN A 337 -1.15 4.24 31.90
CA ASN A 337 -2.00 5.24 32.54
C ASN A 337 -3.03 5.92 31.62
N ALA A 338 -3.40 5.31 30.48
CA ALA A 338 -4.36 5.89 29.54
C ALA A 338 -5.69 6.25 30.20
N ALA A 339 -6.16 5.47 31.19
CA ALA A 339 -7.40 5.73 31.90
C ALA A 339 -7.37 6.96 32.82
N THR A 340 -6.20 7.55 33.07
CA THR A 340 -6.05 8.75 33.92
C THR A 340 -5.40 9.93 33.20
N THR A 341 -4.68 9.71 32.10
CA THR A 341 -3.89 10.75 31.42
C THR A 341 -4.39 11.09 30.03
N SER A 342 -5.24 10.27 29.40
CA SER A 342 -5.75 10.54 28.06
C SER A 342 -6.45 11.89 27.97
N LYS A 343 -6.19 12.61 26.87
CA LYS A 343 -6.89 13.86 26.54
C LYS A 343 -8.34 13.69 26.08
N LEU A 344 -8.84 12.45 26.01
CA LEU A 344 -10.25 12.17 25.73
C LEU A 344 -11.11 12.17 27.00
N LEU A 345 -10.54 12.09 28.20
CA LEU A 345 -11.30 12.03 29.45
C LEU A 345 -12.19 13.28 29.62
N GLY A 346 -13.49 13.07 29.84
CA GLY A 346 -14.49 14.14 30.01
C GLY A 346 -14.92 14.84 28.71
N LEU A 347 -14.52 14.33 27.55
CA LEU A 347 -14.82 14.92 26.26
C LEU A 347 -16.31 14.84 25.90
N GLY A 348 -17.09 13.95 26.53
CA GLY A 348 -18.52 13.76 26.25
C GLY A 348 -19.34 15.06 26.34
N THR A 349 -19.17 15.83 27.43
CA THR A 349 -19.88 17.12 27.63
C THR A 349 -19.51 18.12 26.53
N VAL A 350 -18.22 18.28 26.27
CA VAL A 350 -17.69 19.19 25.24
C VAL A 350 -18.27 18.84 23.86
N LEU A 351 -18.33 17.56 23.51
CA LEU A 351 -18.85 17.12 22.22
C LEU A 351 -20.34 17.44 22.06
N LYS A 352 -21.15 17.27 23.11
CA LYS A 352 -22.57 17.60 23.04
C LYS A 352 -22.83 19.10 22.95
N GLU A 353 -22.07 19.92 23.66
CA GLU A 353 -22.11 21.39 23.53
C GLU A 353 -21.78 21.83 22.09
N ILE A 354 -20.72 21.23 21.52
CA ILE A 354 -20.26 21.52 20.16
C ILE A 354 -21.27 21.03 19.11
N GLU A 355 -21.85 19.84 19.26
CA GLU A 355 -22.89 19.34 18.36
C GLU A 355 -24.13 20.25 18.38
N GLN A 356 -24.56 20.69 19.56
CA GLN A 356 -25.69 21.59 19.71
C GLN A 356 -25.43 22.96 19.07
N THR A 357 -24.22 23.50 19.24
CA THR A 357 -23.86 24.86 18.80
C THR A 357 -23.51 24.92 17.32
N TYR A 358 -22.74 23.94 16.83
CA TYR A 358 -22.11 23.98 15.51
C TYR A 358 -22.68 22.95 14.53
N HIS A 359 -23.64 22.13 14.98
CA HIS A 359 -24.36 21.15 14.16
C HIS A 359 -23.40 20.17 13.45
N VAL A 360 -22.48 19.61 14.24
CA VAL A 360 -21.54 18.56 13.82
C VAL A 360 -21.63 17.37 14.78
N ASN A 361 -21.83 16.18 14.24
CA ASN A 361 -22.13 14.95 14.99
C ASN A 361 -21.09 14.63 16.06
N ALA A 362 -21.50 14.56 17.33
CA ALA A 362 -20.62 14.31 18.47
C ALA A 362 -19.93 12.94 18.43
N LEU A 363 -20.63 11.88 18.00
CA LEU A 363 -20.08 10.53 17.87
C LEU A 363 -18.98 10.48 16.80
N LEU A 364 -19.21 11.12 15.65
CA LEU A 364 -18.23 11.14 14.56
C LEU A 364 -16.99 11.97 14.95
N ILE A 365 -17.14 13.08 15.69
CA ILE A 365 -15.99 13.83 16.20
C ILE A 365 -15.22 13.03 17.26
N LEU A 366 -15.89 12.26 18.13
CA LEU A 366 -15.21 11.35 19.05
C LEU A 366 -14.40 10.27 18.30
N ALA A 367 -15.00 9.67 17.27
CA ALA A 367 -14.34 8.67 16.44
C ALA A 367 -13.09 9.24 15.76
N LEU A 368 -13.19 10.46 15.24
CA LEU A 368 -12.05 11.16 14.65
C LEU A 368 -10.98 11.49 15.70
N ALA A 369 -11.37 11.97 16.88
CA ALA A 369 -10.45 12.27 17.96
C ALA A 369 -9.66 11.03 18.38
N GLN A 370 -10.30 9.86 18.48
CA GLN A 370 -9.61 8.60 18.75
C GLN A 370 -8.59 8.25 17.68
N HIS A 371 -8.95 8.45 16.41
CA HIS A 371 -8.10 8.12 15.27
C HIS A 371 -6.85 9.00 15.21
N GLU A 372 -7.02 10.31 15.34
CA GLU A 372 -5.97 11.31 15.12
C GLU A 372 -5.00 11.46 16.31
N SER A 373 -5.48 11.19 17.52
CA SER A 373 -4.70 11.44 18.74
C SER A 373 -4.14 10.18 19.38
N ASP A 374 -4.32 9.01 18.74
CA ASP A 374 -4.09 7.70 19.34
C ASP A 374 -4.80 7.56 20.69
N TYR A 375 -6.13 7.66 20.68
CA TYR A 375 -6.96 7.63 21.88
C TYR A 375 -6.61 8.70 22.93
N GLY A 376 -6.08 9.85 22.49
CA GLY A 376 -5.66 10.97 23.32
C GLY A 376 -4.28 10.77 23.96
N MET A 377 -3.52 9.75 23.56
CA MET A 377 -2.25 9.37 24.17
C MET A 377 -1.02 9.80 23.35
N SER A 378 -1.18 10.20 22.10
CA SER A 378 -0.07 10.72 21.30
C SER A 378 0.64 11.87 22.01
N ASN A 379 1.97 11.93 21.86
CA ASN A 379 2.78 12.98 22.47
C ASN A 379 2.24 14.38 22.13
N HIS A 380 1.83 14.58 20.88
CA HIS A 380 1.27 15.84 20.39
C HIS A 380 -0.04 16.22 21.10
N ALA A 381 -0.96 15.27 21.28
CA ALA A 381 -2.19 15.53 22.04
C ALA A 381 -1.87 15.92 23.49
N GLN A 382 -0.93 15.19 24.12
CA GLN A 382 -0.54 15.40 25.51
C GLN A 382 0.07 16.78 25.76
N THR A 383 0.99 17.22 24.88
CA THR A 383 1.76 18.46 25.04
C THR A 383 1.01 19.69 24.53
N HIS A 384 0.24 19.56 23.45
CA HIS A 384 -0.34 20.70 22.74
C HIS A 384 -1.86 20.84 22.89
N GLN A 385 -2.52 19.90 23.58
CA GLN A 385 -3.98 19.81 23.66
C GLN A 385 -4.63 19.75 22.27
N ASN A 386 -3.93 19.13 21.32
CA ASN A 386 -4.29 19.08 19.92
C ASN A 386 -4.57 17.62 19.52
N LEU A 387 -5.84 17.24 19.57
CA LEU A 387 -6.31 15.89 19.25
C LEU A 387 -6.27 15.58 17.75
N PHE A 388 -6.36 16.60 16.90
CA PHE A 388 -6.59 16.41 15.46
C PHE A 388 -5.41 16.81 14.57
N GLY A 389 -4.22 17.02 15.17
CA GLY A 389 -3.02 17.41 14.43
C GLY A 389 -3.16 18.74 13.68
N LEU A 390 -4.06 19.64 14.11
CA LEU A 390 -4.34 20.87 13.36
C LEU A 390 -3.11 21.78 13.30
N TYR A 391 -2.84 22.32 12.11
CA TYR A 391 -1.75 23.26 11.82
C TYR A 391 -0.34 22.72 12.11
N VAL A 392 -0.15 21.41 12.02
CA VAL A 392 1.17 20.79 12.03
C VAL A 392 1.68 20.77 10.59
N TYR A 393 2.78 21.48 10.33
CA TYR A 393 3.41 21.55 9.01
C TYR A 393 4.87 21.15 9.12
N ASP A 394 5.37 20.34 8.18
CA ASP A 394 6.77 19.91 8.14
C ASP A 394 7.74 21.10 8.10
N SER A 395 7.32 22.21 7.45
CA SER A 395 8.12 23.42 7.28
C SER A 395 8.09 24.39 8.46
N ASN A 396 7.21 24.18 9.46
CA ASN A 396 7.10 25.05 10.63
C ASN A 396 6.64 24.25 11.86
N PRO A 397 7.57 23.61 12.59
CA PRO A 397 7.27 22.75 13.74
C PRO A 397 6.80 23.52 14.99
N ALA A 398 6.41 24.80 14.85
CA ALA A 398 5.68 25.50 15.91
C ALA A 398 4.25 24.93 16.00
N ASN A 399 4.15 23.73 16.56
CA ASN A 399 2.92 23.02 16.84
C ASN A 399 1.93 23.95 17.55
N LYS A 400 0.76 24.15 16.95
CA LYS A 400 -0.28 24.97 17.58
C LYS A 400 -0.70 24.31 18.89
N THR A 401 -0.37 24.98 19.99
CA THR A 401 -0.84 24.64 21.33
C THR A 401 -2.16 25.33 21.57
N PHE A 402 -3.19 24.55 21.88
CA PHE A 402 -4.50 25.08 22.23
C PHE A 402 -4.58 25.35 23.74
N ALA A 403 -5.43 26.30 24.12
CA ALA A 403 -5.68 26.63 25.52
C ALA A 403 -6.37 25.47 26.28
N SER A 404 -7.20 24.71 25.57
CA SER A 404 -7.89 23.52 26.08
C SER A 404 -8.16 22.54 24.93
N VAL A 405 -8.46 21.28 25.27
CA VAL A 405 -9.00 20.31 24.31
C VAL A 405 -10.29 20.82 23.68
N GLN A 406 -11.17 21.46 24.46
CA GLN A 406 -12.40 22.08 23.93
C GLN A 406 -12.11 23.12 22.84
N ALA A 407 -11.12 24.00 23.05
CA ALA A 407 -10.72 24.98 22.05
C ALA A 407 -10.20 24.30 20.76
N ASN A 408 -9.53 23.15 20.87
CA ASN A 408 -9.10 22.38 19.71
C ASN A 408 -10.27 21.74 18.94
N VAL A 409 -11.27 21.19 19.64
CA VAL A 409 -12.48 20.65 18.98
C VAL A 409 -13.30 21.76 18.34
N GLU A 410 -13.45 22.90 19.01
CA GLU A 410 -14.14 24.07 18.46
C GLU A 410 -13.44 24.60 17.19
N GLU A 411 -12.11 24.65 17.19
CA GLU A 411 -11.33 25.04 16.01
C GLU A 411 -11.54 24.07 14.84
N LEU A 412 -11.53 22.75 15.08
CA LEU A 412 -11.81 21.74 14.06
C LEU A 412 -13.17 22.01 13.41
N VAL A 413 -14.23 22.15 14.22
CA VAL A 413 -15.58 22.27 13.67
C VAL A 413 -15.79 23.62 12.99
N THR A 414 -15.22 24.72 13.50
CA THR A 414 -15.47 26.07 12.99
C THR A 414 -14.55 26.45 11.83
N GLN A 415 -13.23 26.23 11.96
CA GLN A 415 -12.24 26.68 10.97
C GLN A 415 -11.96 25.66 9.87
N PHE A 416 -12.28 24.38 10.08
CA PHE A 416 -12.11 23.34 9.08
C PHE A 416 -13.46 22.87 8.56
N LEU A 417 -14.23 22.14 9.36
CA LEU A 417 -15.39 21.39 8.86
C LEU A 417 -16.51 22.31 8.34
N ASN A 418 -17.03 23.21 9.17
CA ASN A 418 -18.12 24.12 8.77
C ASN A 418 -17.68 25.23 7.82
N LYS A 419 -16.38 25.50 7.69
CA LYS A 419 -15.87 26.54 6.78
C LYS A 419 -15.51 26.00 5.41
N ASN A 420 -14.85 24.84 5.36
CA ASN A 420 -14.18 24.37 4.14
C ASN A 420 -14.73 23.06 3.57
N TYR A 421 -15.36 22.19 4.38
CA TYR A 421 -15.68 20.82 3.96
C TYR A 421 -17.19 20.53 3.85
N ILE A 422 -17.96 20.83 4.90
CA ILE A 422 -19.36 20.40 5.01
C ILE A 422 -20.29 21.21 4.08
N PRO A 423 -20.24 22.57 4.05
CA PRO A 423 -21.16 23.32 3.22
C PRO A 423 -20.92 23.04 1.72
N PRO A 424 -21.97 22.81 0.90
CA PRO A 424 -21.82 22.48 -0.53
C PRO A 424 -21.13 23.56 -1.38
N THR A 425 -21.02 24.78 -0.87
CA THR A 425 -20.34 25.91 -1.54
C THR A 425 -18.92 26.13 -1.03
N ALA A 426 -18.44 25.31 -0.09
CA ALA A 426 -17.12 25.45 0.50
C ALA A 426 -16.01 24.97 -0.46
N GLY A 427 -14.78 25.47 -0.27
CA GLY A 427 -13.67 25.24 -1.18
C GLY A 427 -13.23 23.77 -1.31
N TYR A 428 -13.51 22.94 -0.30
CA TYR A 428 -13.17 21.51 -0.28
C TYR A 428 -14.42 20.61 -0.18
N ALA A 429 -15.59 21.11 -0.59
CA ALA A 429 -16.85 20.39 -0.50
C ALA A 429 -16.94 19.21 -1.48
N HIS A 430 -16.81 17.99 -0.94
CA HIS A 430 -16.98 16.71 -1.67
C HIS A 430 -18.01 15.79 -1.02
N GLY A 431 -18.80 16.33 -0.09
CA GLY A 431 -19.75 15.59 0.72
C GLY A 431 -19.47 15.74 2.21
N PRO A 432 -20.52 15.80 3.06
CA PRO A 432 -20.40 16.15 4.47
C PRO A 432 -20.08 14.93 5.36
N TYR A 433 -19.29 13.96 4.90
CA TYR A 433 -19.02 12.69 5.62
C TYR A 433 -17.55 12.31 5.46
N PHE A 434 -17.06 11.30 6.19
CA PHE A 434 -15.64 10.92 6.13
C PHE A 434 -15.19 10.51 4.72
N GLY A 435 -15.91 9.57 4.12
CA GLY A 435 -15.76 9.20 2.71
C GLY A 435 -14.43 8.51 2.37
N ASN A 436 -13.90 8.82 1.19
CA ASN A 436 -12.71 8.25 0.58
C ASN A 436 -11.99 9.34 -0.26
N LYS A 437 -11.09 8.95 -1.16
CA LYS A 437 -10.28 9.89 -1.94
C LYS A 437 -10.99 10.60 -3.09
N VAL A 438 -12.26 10.25 -3.35
CA VAL A 438 -13.07 10.87 -4.43
C VAL A 438 -14.32 11.58 -3.92
N GLN A 439 -14.79 11.22 -2.72
CA GLN A 439 -15.94 11.83 -2.05
C GLN A 439 -15.74 11.93 -0.54
N GLY A 440 -16.32 12.94 0.09
CA GLY A 440 -16.21 13.22 1.52
C GLY A 440 -15.00 14.05 1.93
N VAL A 441 -14.78 14.16 3.24
CA VAL A 441 -13.72 14.96 3.86
C VAL A 441 -12.33 14.48 3.46
N ASN A 442 -12.15 13.16 3.27
CA ASN A 442 -10.84 12.57 2.98
C ASN A 442 -10.22 13.00 1.62
N VAL A 443 -11.01 13.57 0.71
CA VAL A 443 -10.50 14.06 -0.57
C VAL A 443 -9.40 15.10 -0.38
N ARG A 444 -9.51 15.95 0.66
CA ARG A 444 -8.56 17.05 0.92
C ARG A 444 -7.97 17.07 2.33
N TYR A 445 -8.54 16.32 3.28
CA TYR A 445 -8.17 16.44 4.69
C TYR A 445 -6.87 15.72 5.07
N ALA A 446 -6.73 14.45 4.74
CA ALA A 446 -5.57 13.63 5.09
C ALA A 446 -4.91 13.07 3.82
N SER A 447 -3.62 12.74 3.86
CA SER A 447 -2.95 12.00 2.76
C SER A 447 -3.32 10.51 2.76
N ASP A 448 -3.58 9.92 3.92
CA ASP A 448 -3.99 8.51 4.04
C ASP A 448 -5.31 8.23 3.30
N GLN A 449 -5.25 7.41 2.25
CA GLN A 449 -6.42 7.05 1.46
C GLN A 449 -7.49 6.27 2.23
N PHE A 450 -7.11 5.63 3.34
CA PHE A 450 -8.01 4.89 4.22
C PHE A 450 -8.42 5.67 5.48
N TRP A 451 -8.04 6.94 5.62
CA TRP A 451 -8.41 7.78 6.77
C TRP A 451 -9.92 7.74 7.05
N GLY A 452 -10.74 7.90 6.02
CA GLY A 452 -12.20 7.98 6.20
C GLY A 452 -12.82 6.68 6.70
N VAL A 453 -12.37 5.53 6.16
CA VAL A 453 -12.83 4.20 6.60
C VAL A 453 -12.28 3.83 7.98
N LYS A 454 -11.06 4.26 8.33
CA LYS A 454 -10.48 4.10 9.68
C LYS A 454 -11.29 4.87 10.72
N ALA A 455 -11.57 6.15 10.48
CA ALA A 455 -12.41 6.96 11.36
C ALA A 455 -13.83 6.39 11.50
N ALA A 456 -14.42 5.91 10.40
CA ALA A 456 -15.72 5.22 10.43
C ALA A 456 -15.69 3.92 11.27
N GLY A 457 -14.61 3.15 11.19
CA GLY A 457 -14.41 1.94 12.00
C GLY A 457 -14.33 2.25 13.51
N HIS A 458 -13.81 3.42 13.89
CA HIS A 458 -13.95 3.89 15.28
C HIS A 458 -15.42 4.14 15.64
N ALA A 459 -16.15 4.92 14.83
CA ALA A 459 -17.57 5.20 15.09
C ALA A 459 -18.42 3.93 15.23
N TYR A 460 -18.20 2.93 14.38
CA TYR A 460 -18.87 1.63 14.48
C TYR A 460 -18.59 0.91 15.81
N ARG A 461 -17.33 0.89 16.25
CA ARG A 461 -16.93 0.25 17.51
C ARG A 461 -17.48 0.98 18.73
N ILE A 462 -17.54 2.32 18.69
CA ILE A 462 -18.18 3.13 19.74
C ILE A 462 -19.67 2.79 19.82
N ASP A 463 -20.39 2.86 18.70
CA ASP A 463 -21.83 2.56 18.64
C ASP A 463 -22.12 1.14 19.14
N ARG A 464 -21.36 0.14 18.67
CA ARG A 464 -21.49 -1.25 19.13
C ARG A 464 -21.28 -1.39 20.64
N ALA A 465 -20.26 -0.74 21.20
CA ALA A 465 -19.99 -0.78 22.64
C ALA A 465 -21.09 -0.12 23.48
N LEU A 466 -21.79 0.86 22.90
CA LEU A 466 -22.90 1.59 23.53
C LEU A 466 -24.29 1.05 23.13
N GLY A 467 -24.37 -0.17 22.59
CA GLY A 467 -25.63 -0.87 22.34
C GLY A 467 -26.24 -0.66 20.95
N GLY A 468 -25.54 -0.03 20.01
CA GLY A 468 -25.92 0.03 18.60
C GLY A 468 -27.13 0.94 18.32
N LYS A 469 -27.18 2.14 18.91
CA LYS A 469 -28.33 3.05 18.81
C LYS A 469 -28.30 3.92 17.55
N GLU A 470 -27.14 4.05 16.89
CA GLU A 470 -26.94 4.93 15.75
C GLU A 470 -26.88 4.20 14.40
N TYR A 471 -26.44 2.94 14.38
CA TYR A 471 -26.36 2.16 13.14
C TYR A 471 -27.70 2.15 12.40
N GLU A 472 -27.66 2.53 11.12
CA GLU A 472 -28.85 2.60 10.25
C GLU A 472 -29.99 3.49 10.74
N ARG A 473 -29.79 4.37 11.72
CA ARG A 473 -30.83 5.34 12.16
C ARG A 473 -31.31 6.24 11.01
N TYR A 474 -30.39 6.64 10.14
CA TYR A 474 -30.68 7.33 8.90
C TYR A 474 -30.55 6.38 7.71
N ALA A 475 -31.18 6.71 6.59
CA ALA A 475 -30.92 6.01 5.33
C ALA A 475 -29.76 6.70 4.60
N LEU A 476 -28.89 5.90 3.97
CA LEU A 476 -27.85 6.40 3.08
C LEU A 476 -28.33 6.19 1.65
N MET A 477 -28.41 7.28 0.90
CA MET A 477 -28.92 7.26 -0.48
C MET A 477 -27.80 7.69 -1.41
N GLN A 478 -27.54 6.90 -2.43
CA GLN A 478 -26.53 7.24 -3.44
C GLN A 478 -27.19 8.02 -4.58
N LEU A 479 -26.57 9.13 -4.99
CA LEU A 479 -27.00 9.85 -6.18
C LEU A 479 -26.72 9.03 -7.44
N ALA A 480 -27.61 9.09 -8.43
CA ALA A 480 -27.44 8.42 -9.70
C ALA A 480 -26.28 9.01 -10.52
N ASP A 481 -25.65 8.19 -11.37
CA ASP A 481 -24.47 8.57 -12.17
C ASP A 481 -24.72 9.72 -13.15
N ASP A 482 -25.89 9.73 -13.77
CA ASP A 482 -26.27 10.64 -14.85
C ASP A 482 -27.11 11.83 -14.35
N VAL A 483 -27.30 11.94 -13.03
CA VAL A 483 -28.05 13.06 -12.48
C VAL A 483 -27.27 14.36 -12.70
N GLY A 484 -27.98 15.40 -13.12
CA GLY A 484 -27.42 16.75 -13.17
C GLY A 484 -27.21 17.33 -11.77
N ARG A 485 -27.07 18.66 -11.68
CA ARG A 485 -27.06 19.32 -10.37
C ARG A 485 -28.33 18.97 -9.58
N VAL A 486 -28.14 18.41 -8.39
CA VAL A 486 -29.25 18.02 -7.53
C VAL A 486 -29.68 19.22 -6.71
N HIS A 487 -30.94 19.61 -6.86
CA HIS A 487 -31.51 20.76 -6.16
C HIS A 487 -32.08 20.33 -4.80
N VAL A 488 -31.47 20.82 -3.71
CA VAL A 488 -32.02 20.64 -2.37
C VAL A 488 -32.93 21.80 -2.04
N ARG A 489 -34.16 21.50 -1.65
CA ARG A 489 -35.21 22.50 -1.41
C ARG A 489 -35.66 22.51 0.04
N ARG A 490 -36.34 23.60 0.45
CA ARG A 490 -36.83 23.77 1.83
C ARG A 490 -38.06 22.92 2.13
N ASP A 491 -38.86 22.61 1.12
CA ASP A 491 -40.05 21.78 1.18
C ASP A 491 -40.15 20.88 -0.06
N ALA A 492 -41.11 19.95 -0.04
CA ALA A 492 -41.38 19.00 -1.13
C ALA A 492 -42.10 19.67 -2.32
N SER A 493 -41.56 20.78 -2.84
CA SER A 493 -42.14 21.55 -3.94
C SER A 493 -41.08 22.09 -4.88
N GLU A 494 -41.33 22.02 -6.19
CA GLU A 494 -40.46 22.65 -7.20
C GLU A 494 -40.66 24.17 -7.31
N GLN A 495 -41.73 24.70 -6.71
CA GLN A 495 -42.08 26.13 -6.83
C GLN A 495 -41.13 27.04 -6.04
N GLN A 496 -40.48 26.50 -5.00
CA GLN A 496 -39.52 27.23 -4.18
C GLN A 496 -38.11 27.11 -4.76
N ALA A 497 -37.31 28.17 -4.65
CA ALA A 497 -35.90 28.11 -5.02
C ALA A 497 -35.14 27.05 -4.20
N ALA A 498 -34.12 26.46 -4.80
CA ALA A 498 -33.23 25.54 -4.08
C ALA A 498 -32.46 26.31 -2.98
N ILE A 499 -32.35 25.72 -1.79
CA ILE A 499 -31.54 26.27 -0.70
C ILE A 499 -30.04 26.08 -0.96
N TYR A 500 -29.69 25.02 -1.70
CA TYR A 500 -28.38 24.79 -2.30
C TYR A 500 -28.49 23.71 -3.39
N THR A 501 -27.39 23.48 -4.11
CA THR A 501 -27.27 22.39 -5.08
C THR A 501 -26.10 21.48 -4.72
N ILE A 502 -26.29 20.17 -4.88
CA ILE A 502 -25.21 19.19 -4.81
C ILE A 502 -24.71 18.94 -6.23
N ARG A 503 -23.38 18.88 -6.40
CA ARG A 503 -22.77 18.39 -7.63
C ARG A 503 -22.55 16.89 -7.43
N PRO A 504 -23.15 16.01 -8.24
CA PRO A 504 -23.10 14.56 -8.05
C PRO A 504 -21.76 13.95 -8.48
N ALA A 505 -20.65 14.56 -8.08
CA ALA A 505 -19.33 14.00 -8.36
C ALA A 505 -19.19 12.65 -7.61
N ALA A 506 -18.66 11.65 -8.29
CA ALA A 506 -18.29 10.35 -7.73
C ALA A 506 -19.40 9.66 -6.90
N LYS A 507 -20.65 9.69 -7.39
CA LYS A 507 -21.81 9.06 -6.75
C LYS A 507 -21.96 9.41 -5.27
N GLN A 508 -21.89 10.70 -4.96
CA GLN A 508 -21.98 11.20 -3.59
C GLN A 508 -23.21 10.64 -2.84
N PHE A 509 -23.03 10.27 -1.58
CA PHE A 509 -24.10 9.85 -0.68
C PHE A 509 -24.84 11.05 -0.08
N VAL A 510 -26.12 10.84 0.22
CA VAL A 510 -26.98 11.77 0.96
C VAL A 510 -27.62 11.03 2.12
N THR A 511 -27.60 11.64 3.30
CA THR A 511 -28.24 11.09 4.50
C THR A 511 -29.71 11.51 4.57
N ALA A 512 -30.61 10.54 4.52
CA ALA A 512 -32.05 10.73 4.51
C ALA A 512 -32.74 10.33 5.82
N TYR A 513 -33.82 11.03 6.15
CA TYR A 513 -34.73 10.62 7.23
C TYR A 513 -35.60 9.46 6.76
N ARG A 514 -35.67 8.37 7.55
CA ARG A 514 -36.44 7.17 7.17
C ARG A 514 -37.95 7.39 7.13
N GLU A 515 -38.48 8.19 8.05
CA GLU A 515 -39.93 8.32 8.25
C GLU A 515 -40.56 9.54 7.55
N GLN A 516 -39.76 10.42 6.93
CA GLN A 516 -40.23 11.73 6.45
C GLN A 516 -40.22 11.87 4.92
N SER A 517 -40.56 10.80 4.18
CA SER A 517 -40.60 10.86 2.71
C SER A 517 -42.03 11.07 2.18
N ALA A 518 -42.19 12.00 1.24
CA ALA A 518 -43.40 12.11 0.42
C ALA A 518 -43.30 11.09 -0.74
N PRO A 519 -44.36 10.86 -1.53
CA PRO A 519 -44.31 9.88 -2.63
C PRO A 519 -43.14 10.11 -3.59
N THR A 520 -42.88 11.36 -4.00
CA THR A 520 -41.86 11.74 -4.98
C THR A 520 -40.65 12.46 -4.38
N TRP A 521 -40.68 12.81 -3.10
CA TRP A 521 -39.62 13.58 -2.44
C TRP A 521 -39.07 12.83 -1.24
N LEU A 522 -37.78 12.98 -1.02
CA LEU A 522 -37.07 12.46 0.12
C LEU A 522 -36.62 13.62 1.02
N SER A 523 -36.97 13.54 2.31
CA SER A 523 -36.43 14.44 3.34
C SER A 523 -35.01 13.99 3.70
N VAL A 524 -34.07 14.92 3.64
CA VAL A 524 -32.64 14.69 3.86
C VAL A 524 -32.10 15.65 4.90
N ILE A 525 -31.02 15.25 5.57
CA ILE A 525 -30.28 16.15 6.45
C ILE A 525 -29.65 17.23 5.57
N SER A 526 -29.83 18.51 5.92
CA SER A 526 -29.31 19.60 5.10
C SER A 526 -27.85 19.93 5.42
N ASP A 527 -27.04 20.02 4.37
CA ASP A 527 -25.59 20.27 4.46
C ASP A 527 -25.27 21.74 4.74
N SER A 528 -26.23 22.63 4.45
CA SER A 528 -26.06 24.09 4.55
C SER A 528 -25.77 24.59 5.97
N GLY A 529 -26.14 23.85 7.01
CA GLY A 529 -26.10 24.29 8.41
C GLY A 529 -27.13 25.38 8.77
N ARG A 530 -27.83 25.96 7.77
CA ARG A 530 -28.91 26.95 7.99
C ARG A 530 -30.27 26.30 8.23
N TYR A 531 -30.45 25.09 7.71
CA TYR A 531 -31.67 24.31 7.81
C TYR A 531 -31.32 22.92 8.32
N THR A 532 -32.16 22.37 9.19
CA THR A 532 -32.02 21.00 9.69
C THR A 532 -32.29 19.98 8.58
N ALA A 533 -33.32 20.22 7.78
CA ALA A 533 -33.73 19.33 6.70
C ALA A 533 -33.79 20.06 5.35
N GLY A 534 -33.65 19.28 4.29
CA GLY A 534 -33.94 19.65 2.92
C GLY A 534 -34.71 18.54 2.22
N TYR A 535 -35.16 18.81 0.99
CA TYR A 535 -35.95 17.86 0.19
C TYR A 535 -35.33 17.71 -1.19
N ILE A 536 -35.18 16.46 -1.62
CA ILE A 536 -34.64 16.06 -2.92
C ILE A 536 -35.65 15.16 -3.62
N GLN A 537 -35.78 15.27 -4.94
CA GLN A 537 -36.62 14.34 -5.70
C GLN A 537 -36.04 12.94 -5.70
N LYS A 538 -36.89 11.94 -5.53
CA LYS A 538 -36.46 10.54 -5.51
C LYS A 538 -35.82 10.09 -6.83
N SER A 539 -36.17 10.72 -7.95
CA SER A 539 -35.55 10.51 -9.27
C SER A 539 -34.06 10.86 -9.33
N ALA A 540 -33.51 11.54 -8.32
CA ALA A 540 -32.09 11.89 -8.27
C ALA A 540 -31.19 10.75 -7.75
N PHE A 541 -31.76 9.67 -7.21
CA PHE A 541 -31.03 8.57 -6.58
C PHE A 541 -31.03 7.33 -7.47
N GLU A 542 -30.03 6.46 -7.29
CA GLU A 542 -30.05 5.12 -7.87
C GLU A 542 -31.30 4.36 -7.38
N GLN A 543 -31.95 3.62 -8.29
CA GLN A 543 -33.20 2.90 -8.03
C GLN A 543 -32.97 1.53 -7.40
#